data_AF-A0A9D2B0M1-F1
#
_entry.id   AF-A0A9D2B0M1-F1
#
_cell.length_a   1.000
_cell.length_b   1.000
_cell.length_c   1.000
_cell.angle_alpha   90.00
_cell.angle_beta   90.00
_cell.angle_gamma   90.00
#
_symmetry.space_group_name_H-M   'P 1'
#
loop_
_entity.id
_entity.type
_entity.pdbx_description
1 polymer ?
#
loop_
_entity_poly.entity_id
_entity_poly.type
_entity_poly.pdbx_seq_one_letter_code
_entity_poly.pdbx_strand_id
1 'polypeptide(L)' 'MSIAAINDFFKSLDTNETLAKEFEALPTDADYKQSVIDLAKKYNFEFTLDELQTVINAAKHIKETEGSESK' A
#
# COMPACT_ATOMS: atom_id res chain seq x y z
N MET A 1 2.11 11.97 11.11
CA MET A 1 1.22 11.22 10.22
C MET A 1 1.34 9.76 10.60
N SER A 2 0.28 8.97 10.40
CA SER A 2 0.12 7.68 11.06
C SER A 2 -0.04 6.57 10.02
N ILE A 3 0.63 5.44 10.23
CA ILE A 3 0.47 4.17 9.49
C ILE A 3 -1.01 3.76 9.33
N ALA A 4 -1.88 4.25 10.22
CA ALA A 4 -3.33 4.14 10.12
C ALA A 4 -3.90 4.59 8.76
N ALA A 5 -3.42 5.70 8.18
CA ALA A 5 -3.91 6.20 6.89
C ALA A 5 -3.61 5.23 5.74
N ILE A 6 -2.45 4.56 5.79
CA ILE A 6 -2.06 3.54 4.81
C ILE A 6 -2.96 2.31 4.95
N ASN A 7 -3.18 1.85 6.18
CA ASN A 7 -4.09 0.72 6.44
C ASN A 7 -5.52 1.03 6.00
N ASP A 8 -6.00 2.24 6.23
CA ASP A 8 -7.35 2.67 5.84
C ASP A 8 -7.48 2.79 4.31
N PHE A 9 -6.44 3.28 3.63
CA PHE A 9 -6.33 3.27 2.17
C PHE A 9 -6.42 1.84 1.61
N PHE A 10 -5.61 0.91 2.13
CA PHE A 10 -5.63 -0.49 1.66
C PHE A 10 -6.96 -1.19 1.95
N LYS A 11 -7.57 -0.95 3.12
CA LYS A 11 -8.94 -1.44 3.42
C LYS A 11 -9.99 -0.83 2.51
N SER A 12 -9.78 0.40 2.07
CA SER A 12 -10.66 1.07 1.12
C SER A 12 -10.58 0.44 -0.27
N LEU A 13 -9.48 -0.24 -0.63
CA LEU A 13 -9.43 -1.02 -1.88
C LEU A 13 -10.49 -2.13 -1.89
N ASP A 14 -10.69 -2.84 -0.77
CA ASP A 14 -11.69 -3.91 -0.67
C ASP A 14 -13.14 -3.38 -0.70
N THR A 15 -13.37 -2.15 -0.26
CA THR A 15 -14.72 -1.59 -0.11
C THR A 15 -15.10 -0.59 -1.19
N ASN A 16 -14.12 -0.05 -1.93
CA ASN A 16 -14.31 0.94 -2.99
C ASN A 16 -13.74 0.42 -4.31
N GLU A 17 -14.62 -0.14 -5.15
CA GLU A 17 -14.26 -0.70 -6.45
C GLU A 17 -13.63 0.33 -7.40
N THR A 18 -14.00 1.61 -7.29
CA THR A 18 -13.40 2.67 -8.14
C THR A 18 -11.95 2.90 -7.74
N LEU A 19 -11.68 2.99 -6.44
CA LEU A 19 -10.33 3.14 -5.92
C LEU A 19 -9.48 1.91 -6.27
N ALA A 20 -10.02 0.69 -6.13
CA ALA A 20 -9.35 -0.54 -6.50
C ALA A 20 -8.93 -0.54 -7.97
N LYS A 21 -9.85 -0.19 -8.89
CA LYS A 21 -9.56 -0.11 -10.32
C LYS A 21 -8.49 0.93 -10.64
N GLU A 22 -8.53 2.11 -10.01
CA GLU A 22 -7.49 3.13 -10.20
C GLU A 22 -6.14 2.66 -9.65
N PHE A 23 -6.13 1.94 -8.52
CA PHE A 23 -4.93 1.36 -7.92
C PHE A 23 -4.31 0.24 -8.79
N GLU A 24 -5.14 -0.64 -9.35
CA GLU A 24 -4.70 -1.70 -10.27
C GLU A 24 -4.21 -1.16 -11.61
N ALA A 25 -4.74 0.00 -12.04
CA ALA A 25 -4.30 0.69 -13.24
C ALA A 25 -2.97 1.47 -13.06
N LEU A 26 -2.41 1.51 -11.85
CA LEU A 26 -1.15 2.22 -11.60
C LEU A 26 0.02 1.49 -12.28
N PRO A 27 0.96 2.25 -12.88
CA PRO A 27 2.16 1.67 -13.49
C PRO A 27 3.04 1.02 -12.42
N THR A 28 3.41 -0.25 -12.61
CA THR A 28 4.28 -1.02 -11.70
C THR A 28 5.77 -0.73 -11.93
N ASP A 29 6.10 0.52 -12.25
CA ASP A 29 7.45 0.99 -12.55
C ASP A 29 8.12 1.62 -11.33
N ALA A 30 9.30 2.23 -11.51
CA ALA A 30 10.03 2.90 -10.44
C ALA A 30 9.19 3.95 -9.68
N ASP A 31 8.22 4.57 -10.38
CA ASP A 31 7.31 5.57 -9.84
C ASP A 31 6.05 5.00 -9.17
N TYR A 32 5.87 3.67 -9.13
CA TYR A 32 4.69 3.02 -8.55
C TYR A 32 4.36 3.56 -7.15
N LYS A 33 5.37 3.68 -6.28
CA LYS A 33 5.17 4.20 -4.91
C LYS A 33 4.67 5.65 -4.90
N GLN A 34 5.16 6.47 -5.83
CA GLN A 34 4.74 7.86 -5.96
C GLN A 34 3.32 7.95 -6.52
N SER A 35 2.97 7.09 -7.48
CA SER A 35 1.62 6.98 -8.04
C SER A 35 0.60 6.51 -6.99
N VAL A 36 0.97 5.58 -6.11
CA VAL A 36 0.13 5.14 -4.98
C VAL A 36 -0.16 6.29 -4.02
N ILE A 37 0.84 7.14 -3.74
CA ILE A 37 0.66 8.31 -2.87
C ILE A 37 -0.23 9.36 -3.52
N ASP A 38 -0.06 9.60 -4.81
CA ASP A 38 -0.90 10.56 -5.54
C ASP A 38 -2.37 10.11 -5.57
N LEU A 39 -2.58 8.81 -5.82
CA LEU A 39 -3.91 8.19 -5.74
C LEU A 39 -4.49 8.29 -4.32
N ALA A 40 -3.71 7.96 -3.29
CA ALA A 40 -4.15 8.08 -1.91
C ALA A 40 -4.59 9.51 -1.56
N LYS A 41 -3.82 10.52 -1.96
CA LYS A 41 -4.16 11.94 -1.77
C LYS A 41 -5.49 12.32 -2.42
N LYS A 42 -5.77 11.82 -3.62
CA LYS A 42 -7.05 12.03 -4.32
C LYS A 42 -8.25 11.58 -3.49
N TYR A 43 -8.07 10.56 -2.66
CA TYR A 43 -9.09 9.99 -1.78
C TYR A 43 -9.00 10.50 -0.32
N ASN A 44 -8.29 11.60 -0.07
CA ASN A 44 -8.05 12.18 1.26
C ASN A 44 -7.24 11.30 2.22
N PHE A 45 -6.45 10.36 1.69
CA PHE A 45 -5.45 9.62 2.46
C PHE A 45 -4.08 10.31 2.32
N GLU A 46 -3.51 10.73 3.44
CA GLU A 46 -2.21 11.40 3.47
C GLU A 46 -1.16 10.54 4.17
N PHE A 47 -0.17 10.08 3.40
CA PHE A 47 1.01 9.38 3.90
C PHE A 47 2.22 9.62 2.99
N THR A 48 3.40 9.41 3.55
CA THR A 48 4.68 9.61 2.86
C THR A 48 5.23 8.35 2.20
N LEU A 49 6.20 8.51 1.30
CA LEU A 49 6.96 7.40 0.70
C LEU A 49 7.63 6.51 1.76
N ASP A 50 8.15 7.12 2.81
CA ASP A 50 8.80 6.42 3.91
C ASP A 50 7.82 5.51 4.64
N GLU A 51 6.65 6.05 5.03
CA GLU A 51 5.60 5.28 5.69
C GLU A 51 5.09 4.13 4.81
N LEU A 52 4.85 4.38 3.52
CA LEU A 52 4.45 3.34 2.56
C LEU A 52 5.52 2.24 2.46
N GLN A 53 6.79 2.63 2.42
CA GLN A 53 7.91 1.69 2.37
C GLN A 53 8.01 0.87 3.65
N THR A 54 7.78 1.44 4.83
CA THR A 54 7.73 0.72 6.10
C THR A 54 6.65 -0.36 6.07
N VAL A 55 5.45 -0.05 5.57
CA VAL A 55 4.35 -1.01 5.48
C VAL A 55 4.65 -2.11 4.46
N ILE A 56 5.19 -1.78 3.29
CA ILE A 56 5.59 -2.77 2.28
C ILE A 56 6.67 -3.71 2.83
N ASN A 57 7.68 -3.15 3.51
CA ASN A 57 8.74 -3.95 4.13
C ASN A 57 8.20 -4.83 5.25
N ALA A 58 7.31 -4.32 6.10
CA ALA A 58 6.64 -5.10 7.13
C ALA A 58 5.80 -6.24 6.51
N ALA A 59 5.03 -5.96 5.46
CA ALA A 59 4.24 -6.96 4.74
C ALA A 59 5.10 -8.06 4.10
N LYS A 60 6.27 -7.71 3.56
CA LYS A 60 7.25 -8.70 3.05
C LYS A 60 7.80 -9.57 4.18
N HIS A 61 8.15 -8.97 5.31
CA HIS A 61 8.75 -9.68 6.44
C HIS A 61 7.78 -10.68 7.10
N ILE A 62 6.46 -10.46 6.98
CA ILE A 62 5.46 -11.43 7.44
C ILE A 62 5.40 -12.65 6.50
N LYS A 63 5.46 -12.44 5.18
CA LYS A 63 5.47 -13.53 4.19
C LYS A 63 6.71 -14.43 4.26
N GLU A 64 7.87 -13.89 4.65
CA GLU A 64 9.11 -14.68 4.78
C GLU A 64 9.14 -15.53 6.06
N THR A 65 8.49 -15.08 7.14
CA THR A 65 8.39 -15.85 8.38
C THR A 65 7.43 -17.03 8.27
N GLU A 66 6.35 -16.92 7.49
CA GLU A 66 5.43 -18.06 7.24
C GLU A 66 6.01 -19.12 6.28
N GLY A 67 7.15 -18.84 5.64
CA GLY A 67 7.88 -19.79 4.78
C GLY A 67 9.04 -20.51 5.47
N SER A 68 9.32 -20.22 6.74
CA SER A 68 10.49 -20.74 7.47
C SER A 68 10.11 -21.66 8.64
N GLU A 69 9.06 -22.47 8.48
CA GLU A 69 8.83 -23.67 9.31
C GLU A 69 8.65 -24.89 8.40
N SER A 70 9.75 -25.31 7.76
CA SER A 70 9.90 -26.64 7.18
C SER A 70 11.39 -26.95 6.99
N LYS A 71 12.09 -27.24 8.09
CA LYS A 71 13.21 -28.19 8.06
C LYS A 71 13.43 -28.86 9.40
#